data_AF-A0AAU5ASK6-F1
#
_entry.id   AF-A0AAU5ASK6-F1
#
_cell.length_a   1.000
_cell.length_b   1.000
_cell.length_c   1.000
_cell.angle_alpha   90.00
_cell.angle_beta   90.00
_cell.angle_gamma   90.00
#
_symmetry.space_group_name_H-M   'P 1'
#
loop_
_entity.id
_entity.type
_entity.pdbx_description
1 polymer ?
#
loop_
_entity_poly.entity_id
_entity_poly.type
_entity_poly.pdbx_seq_one_letter_code
_entity_poly.pdbx_strand_id
1 'polypeptide(L)'
;MSEREYWAFVSEGPEIFVGQATLARVESFMIGYDAHARRHGGPGLDGWREWLVARRGRECNHAWMGLVRHIALPDESWDHWQLSPGQEERVITTLFALLDDFLAEREEGTHTP
;
A
#
# COMPACT_ATOMS: atom_id res chain seq x y z
N MET A 1 -5.00 -18.30 6.29
CA MET A 1 -5.09 -16.84 6.21
C MET A 1 -4.67 -16.46 4.80
N SER A 2 -5.56 -15.83 4.03
CA SER A 2 -5.22 -15.25 2.73
C SER A 2 -4.33 -14.01 2.93
N GLU A 3 -3.71 -13.54 1.85
CA GLU A 3 -2.90 -12.32 1.92
C GLU A 3 -3.76 -11.09 2.29
N ARG A 4 -5.01 -11.04 1.79
CA ARG A 4 -5.99 -10.02 2.16
C ARG A 4 -6.33 -10.07 3.65
N GLU A 5 -6.62 -11.25 4.19
CA GLU A 5 -6.91 -11.42 5.62
C GLU A 5 -5.73 -11.00 6.50
N TYR A 6 -4.50 -11.28 6.07
CA TYR A 6 -3.29 -10.85 6.77
C TYR A 6 -3.15 -9.33 6.82
N TRP A 7 -3.30 -8.66 5.67
CA TRP A 7 -3.18 -7.20 5.61
C TRP A 7 -4.34 -6.46 6.28
N ALA A 8 -5.55 -7.03 6.26
CA ALA A 8 -6.67 -6.54 7.06
C ALA A 8 -6.32 -6.55 8.55
N PHE A 9 -5.77 -7.67 9.06
CA PHE A 9 -5.31 -7.77 10.45
C PHE A 9 -4.18 -6.77 10.77
N VAL A 10 -3.23 -6.56 9.86
CA VAL A 10 -2.17 -5.55 10.04
C VAL A 10 -2.76 -4.13 10.14
N SER A 11 -3.80 -3.83 9.36
CA SER A 11 -4.42 -2.50 9.35
C SER A 11 -5.17 -2.14 10.64
N GLU A 12 -5.61 -3.12 11.42
CA GLU A 12 -6.29 -2.92 12.71
C GLU A 12 -5.36 -2.40 13.81
N GLY A 13 -4.05 -2.66 13.69
CA GLY A 13 -3.05 -2.28 14.70
C GLY A 13 -1.63 -2.27 14.15
N PRO A 14 -1.32 -1.40 13.17
CA PRO A 14 0.00 -1.36 12.51
C PRO A 14 1.16 -1.14 13.50
N GLU A 15 0.93 -0.44 14.60
CA GLU A 15 1.91 -0.22 15.67
C GLU A 15 2.41 -1.51 16.32
N ILE A 16 1.64 -2.61 16.30
CA ILE A 16 2.09 -3.91 16.81
C ILE A 16 3.23 -4.47 15.94
N PHE A 17 3.21 -4.15 14.64
CA PHE A 17 4.18 -4.63 13.65
C PHE A 17 5.37 -3.68 13.51
N VAL A 18 5.15 -2.38 13.67
CA VAL A 18 6.17 -1.35 13.38
C VAL A 18 6.56 -0.48 14.59
N GLY A 19 6.02 -0.77 15.78
CA GLY A 19 6.22 -0.06 17.04
C GLY A 19 5.53 1.31 17.12
N GLN A 20 5.60 2.10 16.05
CA GLN A 20 4.87 3.35 15.87
C GLN A 20 4.43 3.41 14.41
N ALA A 21 3.14 3.61 14.18
CA ALA A 21 2.53 3.61 12.85
C ALA A 21 2.79 4.92 12.08
N THR A 22 4.05 5.24 11.81
CA THR A 22 4.39 6.30 10.85
C THR A 22 4.40 5.75 9.44
N LEU A 23 4.14 6.60 8.44
CA LEU A 23 4.02 6.15 7.06
C LEU A 23 5.32 5.51 6.58
N ALA A 24 6.46 6.11 6.88
CA ALA A 24 7.77 5.55 6.52
C ALA A 24 8.01 4.14 7.09
N ARG A 25 7.52 3.85 8.29
CA ARG A 25 7.67 2.54 8.93
C ARG A 25 6.72 1.51 8.33
N VAL A 26 5.47 1.88 8.07
CA VAL A 26 4.49 1.03 7.37
C VAL A 26 5.00 0.70 5.95
N GLU A 27 5.50 1.69 5.22
CA GLU A 27 6.09 1.50 3.89
C GLU A 27 7.31 0.57 3.95
N SER A 28 8.21 0.76 4.92
CA SER A 28 9.37 -0.12 5.11
C SER A 28 8.97 -1.55 5.42
N PHE A 29 7.93 -1.74 6.23
CA PHE A 29 7.38 -3.06 6.53
C PHE A 29 6.81 -3.75 5.28
N MET A 30 6.04 -3.03 4.47
CA MET A 30 5.52 -3.54 3.18
C MET A 30 6.65 -3.91 2.21
N ILE A 31 7.70 -3.08 2.09
CA ILE A 31 8.87 -3.38 1.27
C ILE A 31 9.55 -4.67 1.75
N GLY A 32 9.72 -4.84 3.07
CA GLY A 32 10.30 -6.04 3.66
C GLY A 32 9.45 -7.28 3.41
N TYR A 33 8.13 -7.17 3.55
CA TYR A 33 7.17 -8.23 3.24
C TYR A 33 7.28 -8.67 1.78
N ASP A 34 7.23 -7.73 0.84
CA ASP A 34 7.30 -7.98 -0.60
C ASP A 34 8.66 -8.59 -1.01
N ALA A 35 9.76 -8.10 -0.44
CA ALA A 35 11.09 -8.67 -0.64
C ALA A 35 11.20 -10.10 -0.10
N HIS A 36 10.61 -10.39 1.06
CA HIS A 36 10.56 -11.74 1.62
C HIS A 36 9.75 -12.67 0.71
N ALA A 37 8.56 -12.27 0.27
CA ALA A 37 7.72 -13.06 -0.62
C ALA A 37 8.46 -13.42 -1.91
N ARG A 38 9.06 -12.43 -2.60
CA ARG A 38 9.85 -12.66 -3.82
C ARG A 38 11.02 -13.62 -3.60
N ARG A 39 11.73 -13.51 -2.47
CA ARG A 39 12.86 -14.40 -2.14
C ARG A 39 12.43 -15.86 -1.96
N HIS A 40 11.20 -16.09 -1.51
CA HIS A 40 10.69 -17.41 -1.16
C HIS A 40 9.64 -17.95 -2.15
N GLY A 41 9.47 -17.30 -3.31
CA GLY A 41 8.58 -17.76 -4.39
C GLY A 41 7.09 -17.47 -4.15
N GLY A 42 6.76 -16.57 -3.21
CA GLY A 42 5.40 -16.08 -3.01
C GLY A 42 5.06 -14.92 -3.95
N PRO A 43 3.75 -14.65 -4.19
CA PRO A 43 3.31 -13.58 -5.08
C PRO A 43 3.65 -12.18 -4.57
N GLY A 44 3.71 -11.98 -3.24
CA GLY A 44 4.01 -10.68 -2.65
C GLY A 44 3.09 -9.60 -3.18
N LEU A 45 3.63 -8.41 -3.44
CA LEU A 45 2.89 -7.29 -4.02
C LEU A 45 3.12 -7.19 -5.54
N ASP A 46 3.24 -8.32 -6.24
CA ASP A 46 3.39 -8.34 -7.69
C ASP A 46 2.21 -7.68 -8.41
N GLY A 47 2.49 -6.74 -9.32
CA GLY A 47 1.49 -5.92 -10.02
C GLY A 47 0.92 -4.74 -9.20
N TRP A 48 1.32 -4.54 -7.94
CA TRP A 48 0.78 -3.47 -7.08
C TRP A 48 0.97 -2.07 -7.65
N ARG A 49 2.16 -1.77 -8.17
CA ARG A 49 2.48 -0.45 -8.72
C ARG A 49 1.64 -0.18 -9.97
N GLU A 50 1.56 -1.16 -10.86
CA GLU A 50 0.84 -1.08 -12.13
C GLU A 50 -0.66 -0.89 -11.87
N TRP A 51 -1.20 -1.59 -10.87
CA TRP A 51 -2.57 -1.40 -10.40
C TRP A 51 -2.81 0.02 -9.87
N LEU A 52 -1.89 0.57 -9.07
CA LEU A 52 -1.99 1.97 -8.60
C LEU A 52 -1.93 2.99 -9.73
N VAL A 53 -1.10 2.76 -10.75
CA VAL A 53 -1.04 3.63 -11.95
C VAL A 53 -2.39 3.61 -12.68
N ALA A 54 -2.96 2.42 -12.89
CA ALA A 54 -4.27 2.28 -13.53
C ALA A 54 -5.37 2.99 -12.72
N ARG A 55 -5.38 2.81 -11.40
CA ARG A 55 -6.37 3.43 -10.50
C ARG A 55 -6.27 4.95 -10.43
N ARG A 56 -5.04 5.51 -10.53
CA ARG A 56 -4.83 6.96 -10.61
C ARG A 56 -5.32 7.56 -11.94
N GLY A 57 -5.33 6.78 -13.02
CA GLY A 57 -5.74 7.25 -14.36
C GLY A 57 -4.81 8.28 -15.00
N ARG A 58 -3.58 8.44 -14.48
CA ARG A 58 -2.56 9.36 -14.98
C ARG A 58 -1.17 8.76 -14.81
N GLU A 59 -0.31 8.89 -15.82
CA GLU A 59 1.08 8.47 -15.73
C GLU A 59 1.82 9.19 -14.58
N CYS A 60 2.71 8.46 -13.92
CA CYS A 60 3.49 8.94 -12.79
C CYS A 60 4.83 8.21 -12.74
N ASN A 61 5.93 8.96 -12.63
CA ASN A 61 7.28 8.40 -12.52
C ASN A 61 7.66 8.03 -11.07
N HIS A 62 6.80 8.33 -10.09
CA HIS A 62 7.06 7.96 -8.71
C HIS A 62 6.93 6.45 -8.49
N ALA A 63 7.67 5.94 -7.50
CA ALA A 63 7.41 4.63 -6.94
C ALA A 63 5.99 4.57 -6.34
N TRP A 64 5.54 3.37 -5.97
CA TRP A 64 4.18 3.15 -5.44
C TRP A 64 3.84 4.07 -4.24
N MET A 65 4.83 4.39 -3.40
CA MET A 65 4.67 5.33 -2.28
C MET A 65 4.17 6.71 -2.72
N GLY A 66 4.72 7.23 -3.82
CA GLY A 66 4.29 8.52 -4.38
C GLY A 66 2.92 8.43 -5.05
N LEU A 67 2.59 7.29 -5.67
CA LEU A 67 1.24 7.04 -6.20
C LEU A 67 0.17 7.07 -5.11
N VAL A 68 0.43 6.40 -3.99
CA VAL A 68 -0.48 6.39 -2.83
C VAL A 68 -0.68 7.80 -2.28
N ARG A 69 0.40 8.60 -2.15
CA ARG A 69 0.28 10.01 -1.75
C ARG A 69 -0.58 10.83 -2.72
N HIS A 70 -0.38 10.67 -4.03
CA HIS A 70 -1.21 11.36 -5.02
C HIS A 70 -2.69 10.95 -4.97
N ILE A 71 -2.99 9.70 -4.63
CA ILE A 71 -4.38 9.23 -4.49
C ILE A 71 -5.00 9.74 -3.18
N ALA A 72 -4.26 9.71 -2.08
CA ALA A 72 -4.72 10.13 -0.76
C ALA A 72 -4.87 11.67 -0.64
N LEU A 73 -4.06 12.42 -1.37
CA LEU A 73 -3.95 13.88 -1.30
C LEU A 73 -4.07 14.50 -2.71
N PRO A 74 -5.22 14.38 -3.38
CA PRO A 74 -5.36 14.76 -4.80
C PRO A 74 -5.27 16.26 -5.03
N ASP A 75 -5.76 17.07 -4.08
CA ASP A 75 -5.87 18.53 -4.19
C ASP A 75 -4.83 19.28 -3.34
N GLU A 76 -3.94 18.55 -2.66
CA GLU A 76 -2.96 19.14 -1.75
C GLU A 76 -1.55 19.03 -2.35
N SER A 77 -0.84 20.16 -2.42
CA SER A 77 0.60 20.16 -2.63
C SER A 77 1.29 19.66 -1.36
N TRP A 78 2.15 18.65 -1.51
CA TRP A 78 3.02 18.18 -0.44
C TRP A 78 4.47 18.40 -0.85
N ASP A 79 5.22 19.15 -0.06
CA ASP A 79 6.62 19.48 -0.33
C ASP A 79 7.54 18.37 0.20
N HIS A 80 8.45 17.89 -0.67
CA HIS A 80 9.64 17.12 -0.27
C HIS A 80 9.41 15.95 0.70
N TRP A 81 8.32 15.18 0.52
CA TRP A 81 7.97 14.01 1.35
C TRP A 81 7.61 14.32 2.82
N GLN A 82 7.52 15.58 3.21
CA GLN A 82 7.05 15.97 4.54
C GLN A 82 5.54 16.10 4.54
N LEU A 83 4.89 15.28 5.36
CA LEU A 83 3.45 15.32 5.58
C LEU A 83 3.18 15.89 6.97
N SER A 84 2.13 16.70 7.10
CA SER A 84 1.56 16.99 8.42
C SER A 84 1.01 15.70 9.04
N PRO A 85 0.84 15.62 10.37
CA PRO A 85 0.32 14.41 11.02
C PRO A 85 -1.02 13.93 10.44
N GLY A 86 -1.94 14.85 10.15
CA GLY A 86 -3.24 14.51 9.55
C GLY A 86 -3.16 14.14 8.06
N GLN A 87 -2.12 14.57 7.34
CA GLN A 87 -1.85 14.05 6.00
C GLN A 87 -1.24 12.65 6.07
N GLU A 88 -0.31 12.41 7.00
CA GLU A 88 0.32 11.10 7.19
C GLU A 88 -0.73 10.04 7.54
N GLU A 89 -1.61 10.33 8.49
CA GLU A 89 -2.72 9.45 8.87
C GLU A 89 -3.63 9.13 7.68
N ARG A 90 -4.06 10.14 6.91
CA ARG A 90 -4.87 9.93 5.70
C ARG A 90 -4.17 9.07 4.66
N VAL A 91 -2.86 9.25 4.47
CA VAL A 91 -2.08 8.45 3.52
C VAL A 91 -1.98 7.00 4.01
N ILE A 92 -1.79 6.76 5.30
CA ILE A 92 -1.78 5.39 5.87
C ILE A 92 -3.16 4.73 5.73
N THR A 93 -4.24 5.43 6.06
CA THR A 93 -5.61 4.89 5.89
C THR A 93 -5.88 4.55 4.43
N THR A 94 -5.52 5.43 3.51
CA THR A 94 -5.70 5.21 2.07
C THR A 94 -4.83 4.07 1.56
N LEU A 95 -3.59 3.93 2.07
CA LEU A 95 -2.68 2.84 1.74
C LEU A 95 -3.32 1.47 2.04
N PHE A 96 -3.85 1.30 3.25
CA PHE A 96 -4.49 0.03 3.63
C PHE A 96 -5.78 -0.24 2.84
N ALA A 97 -6.60 0.79 2.58
CA ALA A 97 -7.79 0.64 1.76
C ALA A 97 -7.46 0.22 0.32
N LEU A 98 -6.47 0.86 -0.30
CA LEU A 98 -6.01 0.50 -1.64
C LEU A 98 -5.42 -0.92 -1.68
N LEU A 99 -4.72 -1.33 -0.62
CA LEU A 99 -4.17 -2.66 -0.52
C LEU A 99 -5.26 -3.72 -0.39
N ASP A 100 -6.31 -3.48 0.40
CA ASP A 100 -7.47 -4.38 0.48
C ASP A 100 -8.15 -4.55 -0.89
N ASP A 101 -8.41 -3.44 -1.59
CA ASP A 101 -9.02 -3.45 -2.93
C ASP A 101 -8.16 -4.24 -3.93
N PHE A 102 -6.85 -3.99 -3.97
CA PHE A 102 -5.92 -4.70 -4.86
C PHE A 102 -5.91 -6.21 -4.59
N LEU A 103 -5.89 -6.60 -3.30
CA LEU A 103 -5.88 -8.00 -2.92
C LEU A 103 -7.23 -8.68 -3.21
N ALA A 104 -8.34 -7.96 -3.04
CA ALA A 104 -9.67 -8.45 -3.40
C ALA A 104 -9.78 -8.74 -4.91
N GLU A 105 -9.41 -7.78 -5.75
CA GLU A 105 -9.43 -7.94 -7.21
C GLU A 105 -8.51 -9.08 -7.67
N ARG A 106 -7.35 -9.24 -7.02
CA ARG A 106 -6.42 -10.33 -7.33
C ARG A 106 -6.97 -11.70 -6.92
N GLU A 107 -7.62 -11.80 -5.77
CA GLU A 107 -8.31 -13.01 -5.34
C GLU A 107 -9.43 -13.37 -6.34
N GLU A 108 -10.24 -12.40 -6.78
CA GLU A 108 -11.30 -12.59 -7.78
C GLU A 108 -10.75 -13.03 -9.15
N GLY A 109 -9.69 -12.39 -9.65
CA GLY A 109 -9.03 -12.74 -10.91
C GLY A 109 -8.40 -14.14 -10.90
N THR A 110 -7.96 -14.61 -9.74
CA THR A 110 -7.41 -15.97 -9.56
C THR A 110 -8.52 -17.04 -9.56
N HIS A 111 -9.78 -16.66 -9.32
CA HIS A 111 -10.93 -17.58 -9.28
C HIS A 111 -11.67 -17.73 -10.63
N THR A 112 -11.16 -17.17 -11.72
CA THR A 112 -11.76 -17.36 -13.05
C THR A 112 -11.16 -18.61 -13.72
N PRO A 113 -11.96 -19.65 -14.01
CA PRO A 113 -11.49 -20.94 -14.56
C PRO A 113 -11.08 -20.88 -16.04
#